data_AF-A0A3B8MRJ4-F1
#
_entry.id   AF-A0A3B8MRJ4-F1
#
_cell.length_a   1.000
_cell.length_b   1.000
_cell.length_c   1.000
_cell.angle_alpha   90.00
_cell.angle_beta   90.00
_cell.angle_gamma   90.00
#
_symmetry.space_group_name_H-M   'P 1'
#
loop_
_entity.id
_entity.type
_entity.pdbx_description
1 polymer ?
#
loop_
_entity_poly.entity_id
_entity_poly.type
_entity_poly.pdbx_seq_one_letter_code
_entity_poly.pdbx_strand_id
1 'polypeptide(L)' 'RLRPILMTTATTVLGLLPMSLGLGDGAEIRTPMAITVVAGLISSTLLTLVIIPTVYSLLDRSK' A
#
# COMPACT_ATOMS: atom_id res chain seq x y z
N ARG A 1 -2.16 -12.16 -10.52
CA ARG A 1 -1.50 -11.70 -9.28
C ARG A 1 -1.84 -10.26 -8.90
N LEU A 2 -2.30 -9.40 -9.82
CA LEU A 2 -2.77 -8.04 -9.50
C LEU A 2 -4.08 -7.96 -8.70
N ARG A 3 -5.04 -8.88 -8.96
CA ARG A 3 -6.35 -8.86 -8.30
C ARG A 3 -6.27 -8.92 -6.75
N PRO A 4 -5.46 -9.81 -6.13
CA PRO A 4 -5.29 -9.83 -4.67
C PRO A 4 -4.63 -8.57 -4.10
N ILE A 5 -3.70 -7.96 -4.83
CA ILE A 5 -2.94 -6.77 -4.38
C ILE A 5 -3.85 -5.54 -4.33
N LEU A 6 -4.69 -5.37 -5.35
CA LEU A 6 -5.71 -4.30 -5.38
C LEU A 6 -6.76 -4.51 -4.27
N MET A 7 -7.11 -5.76 -3.98
CA MET A 7 -8.07 -6.09 -2.91
C MET A 7 -7.54 -5.71 -1.53
N THR A 8 -6.27 -6.02 -1.22
CA THR A 8 -5.68 -5.68 0.08
C THR A 8 -5.49 -4.16 0.23
N THR A 9 -4.96 -3.48 -0.79
CA THR A 9 -4.82 -2.01 -0.74
C THR A 9 -6.16 -1.30 -0.57
N ALA A 10 -7.19 -1.70 -1.32
CA ALA A 10 -8.53 -1.13 -1.16
C ALA A 10 -9.10 -1.35 0.26
N THR A 11 -8.91 -2.55 0.81
CA THR A 11 -9.38 -2.89 2.17
C THR A 11 -8.67 -2.05 3.23
N THR A 12 -7.36 -1.83 3.10
CA THR A 12 -6.59 -1.00 4.04
C THR A 12 -6.96 0.48 3.94
N VAL A 13 -7.15 1.02 2.74
CA VAL A 13 -7.59 2.41 2.55
C VAL A 13 -8.98 2.62 3.15
N LEU A 14 -9.93 1.69 2.93
CA LEU A 14 -11.27 1.76 3.52
C LEU A 14 -11.27 1.61 5.05
N GLY A 15 -10.41 0.74 5.60
CA GLY A 15 -10.29 0.56 7.05
C GLY A 15 -9.62 1.73 7.77
N LEU A 16 -8.71 2.45 7.11
CA LEU A 16 -8.01 3.62 7.66
C LEU A 16 -8.72 4.94 7.36
N LEU A 17 -9.69 4.94 6.45
CA LEU A 17 -10.52 6.10 6.10
C LEU A 17 -11.14 6.82 7.32
N PRO A 18 -11.80 6.13 8.27
CA PRO A 18 -12.33 6.79 9.47
C PRO A 18 -11.25 7.30 10.43
N MET A 19 -10.08 6.65 10.50
CA MET A 19 -8.93 7.16 11.26
C MET A 19 -8.32 8.41 10.61
N SER A 20 -8.30 8.48 9.27
CA SER A 20 -7.76 9.62 8.52
C SER A 20 -8.63 10.87 8.64
N LEU A 21 -9.94 10.71 8.86
CA LEU A 21 -10.90 11.79 9.08
C LEU A 21 -10.78 12.42 10.48
N GLY A 22 -9.98 11.85 11.38
CA GLY A 22 -9.66 12.45 12.68
C GLY A 22 -10.85 12.58 13.65
N LEU A 23 -11.91 11.79 13.43
CA LEU A 23 -13.11 11.79 14.28
C LEU A 23 -12.86 10.94 15.54
N GLY A 24 -12.17 11.50 16.54
CA GLY A 24 -12.00 10.91 17.87
C GLY A 24 -10.80 11.44 18.65
N ASP A 25 -10.85 11.32 19.99
CA ASP A 25 -9.75 11.72 20.88
C ASP A 25 -8.44 10.98 20.52
N GLY A 26 -7.35 11.73 20.38
CA GLY A 26 -6.04 11.20 19.95
C GLY A 26 -5.85 11.11 18.43
N ALA A 27 -6.78 11.69 17.64
CA ALA A 27 -6.66 11.83 16.18
C ALA A 27 -5.36 12.51 15.74
N GLU A 28 -4.86 13.48 16.51
CA GLU A 28 -3.66 14.26 16.18
C GLU A 28 -2.42 13.39 15.92
N ILE A 29 -2.31 12.24 16.59
CA ILE A 29 -1.22 11.27 16.40
C ILE A 29 -1.65 10.12 15.47
N ARG A 30 -2.89 9.65 15.57
CA ARG A 30 -3.38 8.52 14.77
C ARG A 30 -3.54 8.85 13.29
N THR A 31 -3.98 10.06 12.96
CA THR A 31 -4.17 10.53 11.59
C THR A 31 -2.85 10.55 10.79
N PRO A 32 -1.74 11.18 11.26
CA PRO A 32 -0.47 11.15 10.52
C PRO A 32 0.15 9.74 10.45
N MET A 33 -0.05 8.89 11.46
CA MET A 33 0.38 7.48 11.38
C MET A 33 -0.41 6.69 10.33
N ALA A 34 -1.73 6.87 10.24
CA ALA A 34 -2.54 6.22 9.23
C ALA A 34 -2.15 6.66 7.82
N ILE A 35 -1.91 7.96 7.61
CA ILE A 35 -1.50 8.51 6.32
C ILE A 35 -0.13 7.96 5.88
N THR A 36 0.85 7.91 6.77
CA THR A 36 2.19 7.36 6.48
C THR A 36 2.13 5.87 6.12
N VAL A 37 1.31 5.09 6.82
CA VAL A 37 1.10 3.66 6.50
C VAL A 37 0.44 3.49 5.12
N VAL A 38 -0.60 4.26 4.81
CA VAL A 38 -1.26 4.20 3.49
C VAL A 38 -0.29 4.56 2.38
N ALA A 39 0.46 5.66 2.53
CA ALA A 39 1.45 6.09 1.54
C ALA A 39 2.56 5.04 1.36
N GLY A 40 3.05 4.45 2.47
CA GLY A 40 4.05 3.40 2.45
C GLY A 40 3.55 2.12 1.75
N LEU A 41 2.31 1.72 1.99
CA LEU A 41 1.68 0.58 1.33
C LEU A 41 1.46 0.82 -0.17
N ILE A 42 1.01 2.01 -0.56
CA ILE A 42 0.88 2.39 -1.98
C ILE A 42 2.25 2.34 -2.65
N SER A 43 3.27 2.98 -2.06
CA SER A 43 4.63 2.99 -2.59
C SER A 43 5.19 1.58 -2.70
N SER A 44 5.07 0.76 -1.65
CA SER A 44 5.56 -0.62 -1.64
C SER A 44 4.83 -1.51 -2.64
N THR A 45 3.53 -1.30 -2.83
CA THR A 45 2.72 -1.98 -3.84
C THR A 45 3.20 -1.63 -5.25
N LEU A 46 3.39 -0.35 -5.53
CA LEU A 46 3.86 0.13 -6.83
C LEU A 46 5.28 -0.39 -7.12
N LEU A 47 6.16 -0.33 -6.12
CA LEU A 47 7.51 -0.88 -6.18
C LEU A 47 7.48 -2.38 -6.44
N THR A 48 6.62 -3.14 -5.76
CA THR A 48 6.47 -4.59 -5.96
C THR A 48 5.97 -4.91 -7.36
N LEU A 49 5.01 -4.13 -7.87
CA LEU A 49 4.44 -4.31 -9.20
C LEU A 49 5.43 -4.00 -10.33
N VAL A 50 6.45 -3.17 -10.06
CA VAL A 50 7.56 -2.85 -10.98
C VAL A 50 8.74 -3.80 -10.79
N ILE A 51 9.12 -4.11 -9.54
CA ILE A 51 10.24 -5.00 -9.21
C ILE A 51 9.94 -6.41 -9.70
N ILE A 52 8.74 -6.95 -9.47
CA ILE A 52 8.38 -8.31 -9.91
C ILE A 52 8.61 -8.49 -11.43
N PRO A 53 8.05 -7.69 -12.34
CA PRO A 53 8.28 -7.88 -13.78
C PRO A 53 9.73 -7.59 -14.17
N THR A 54 10.41 -6.64 -13.53
CA THR A 54 11.82 -6.35 -13.84
C THR A 54 12.72 -7.52 -13.46
N VAL A 55 12.55 -8.08 -12.27
CA VAL A 55 13.28 -9.27 -11.80
C VAL A 55 12.91 -10.49 -12.64
N TYR A 56 11.63 -10.67 -13.00
CA TYR A 56 11.22 -11.75 -13.90
C TYR A 56 11.86 -11.61 -15.28
N SER A 57 11.91 -10.41 -15.85
CA SER A 57 12.54 -10.16 -17.15
C SER A 57 14.06 -10.36 -17.14
N LEU A 58 14.73 -10.04 -16.02
CA LEU A 58 16.16 -10.27 -15.85
C LEU A 58 16.48 -11.75 -15.69
N LEU A 59 15.69 -12.48 -14.90
CA LEU A 59 15.83 -13.93 -14.72
C LEU A 59 15.48 -14.72 -15.99
N ASP A 60 14.44 -14.30 -16.71
CA ASP A 60 14.01 -14.91 -17.98
C ASP A 60 15.04 -14.70 -19.09
N ARG A 61 15.71 -13.54 -19.11
CA ARG A 61 16.80 -13.24 -20.05
C ARG A 61 18.13 -13.94 -19.71
N SER A 62 18.24 -14.53 -18.51
CA SER A 62 19.42 -15.28 -18.07
C SER A 62 19.33 -16.77 -18.41
N LYS A 63 18.33 -17.20 -19.18
CA LYS A 63 18.19 -18.56 -19.72
C LYS A 63 18.27 -18.54 -21.23
#